data_AF-A0A4U0P2L3-F1
#
_entry.id   AF-A0A4U0P2L3-F1
#
_cell.length_a   1.000
_cell.length_b   1.000
_cell.length_c   1.000
_cell.angle_alpha   90.00
_cell.angle_beta   90.00
_cell.angle_gamma   90.00
#
_symmetry.space_group_name_H-M   'P 1'
#
loop_
_entity.id
_entity.type
_entity.pdbx_description
1 polymer ?
#
loop_
_entity_poly.entity_id
_entity_poly.type
_entity_poly.pdbx_seq_one_letter_code
_entity_poly.pdbx_strand_id
1 'polypeptide(L)'
;MDKETAKYLVTYFFRLLPDEEKLAWKHHSSLLKLESNDNPKAMEVYKRKGWITDEKKILDLLIEGYDKFEERTAEKILKKYPDKIFLNNCPNCNKLARTPYAKQCRFCGCDWH
;
A
#
# COMPACT_ATOMS: atom_id res chain seq x y z
N MET A 1 -7.13 -4.57 -12.10
CA MET A 1 -6.46 -3.25 -11.96
C MET A 1 -4.96 -3.45 -12.16
N ASP A 2 -4.22 -2.46 -12.65
CA ASP A 2 -2.75 -2.59 -12.79
C ASP A 2 -2.03 -2.43 -11.44
N LYS A 3 -0.79 -2.91 -11.38
CA LYS A 3 0.03 -2.92 -10.15
C LYS A 3 0.34 -1.52 -9.61
N GLU A 4 0.56 -0.53 -10.49
CA GLU A 4 0.89 0.83 -10.04
C GLU A 4 -0.31 1.46 -9.32
N THR A 5 -1.50 1.31 -9.90
CA THR A 5 -2.76 1.78 -9.31
C THR A 5 -3.07 1.05 -7.99
N ALA A 6 -2.95 -0.28 -7.95
CA ALA A 6 -3.22 -1.05 -6.73
C ALA A 6 -2.33 -0.61 -5.56
N LYS A 7 -1.01 -0.50 -5.81
CA LYS A 7 -0.03 -0.02 -4.84
C LYS A 7 -0.33 1.40 -4.37
N TYR A 8 -0.66 2.32 -5.30
CA TYR A 8 -1.02 3.69 -4.98
C TYR A 8 -2.19 3.73 -4.00
N LEU A 9 -3.23 2.95 -4.28
CA LEU A 9 -4.44 2.90 -3.45
C LEU A 9 -4.15 2.34 -2.06
N VAL A 10 -3.47 1.20 -1.96
CA VAL A 10 -3.10 0.58 -0.68
C VAL A 10 -2.20 1.48 0.16
N THR A 11 -1.27 2.18 -0.48
CA THR A 11 -0.31 3.06 0.20
C THR A 11 -0.97 4.34 0.72
N TYR A 12 -1.66 5.07 -0.15
CA TYR A 12 -2.13 6.42 0.20
C TYR A 12 -3.52 6.46 0.83
N PHE A 13 -4.33 5.43 0.58
CA PHE A 13 -5.63 5.25 1.24
C PHE A 13 -5.57 4.17 2.33
N PHE A 14 -4.38 3.95 2.91
CA PHE A 14 -4.13 2.99 4.00
C PHE A 14 -5.17 3.04 5.14
N ARG A 15 -5.66 4.23 5.46
CA ARG A 15 -6.67 4.42 6.53
C ARG A 15 -8.01 3.75 6.22
N LEU A 16 -8.33 3.57 4.94
CA LEU A 16 -9.57 2.94 4.48
C LEU A 16 -9.48 1.41 4.41
N LEU A 17 -8.28 0.83 4.52
CA LEU A 17 -8.11 -0.63 4.54
C LEU A 17 -8.86 -1.24 5.74
N PRO A 18 -9.45 -2.43 5.60
CA PRO A 18 -9.91 -3.18 6.76
C PRO A 18 -8.72 -3.62 7.62
N ASP A 19 -8.98 -3.91 8.89
CA ASP A 19 -7.90 -4.04 9.88
C ASP A 19 -7.01 -5.27 9.66
N GLU A 20 -7.57 -6.34 9.11
CA GLU A 20 -6.80 -7.54 8.76
C GLU A 20 -5.82 -7.26 7.62
N GLU A 21 -6.24 -6.54 6.57
CA GLU A 21 -5.37 -6.10 5.48
C GLU A 21 -4.35 -5.06 5.94
N LYS A 22 -4.71 -4.16 6.86
CA LYS A 22 -3.72 -3.26 7.48
C LYS A 22 -2.63 -4.05 8.20
N LEU A 23 -3.00 -5.12 8.89
CA LEU A 23 -2.04 -5.98 9.59
C LEU A 23 -1.19 -6.81 8.62
N ALA A 24 -1.79 -7.37 7.57
CA ALA A 24 -1.06 -8.06 6.51
C ALA A 24 -0.04 -7.13 5.81
N TRP A 25 -0.46 -5.91 5.50
CA TRP A 25 0.42 -4.88 4.93
C TRP A 25 1.59 -4.54 5.87
N LYS A 26 1.30 -4.34 7.17
CA LYS A 26 2.33 -4.07 8.19
C LYS A 26 3.29 -5.24 8.34
N HIS A 27 2.78 -6.47 8.35
CA HIS A 27 3.56 -7.69 8.42
C HIS A 27 4.55 -7.74 7.26
N HIS A 28 4.05 -7.67 6.03
CA HIS A 28 4.88 -7.72 4.83
C HIS A 28 5.91 -6.57 4.80
N SER A 29 5.47 -5.33 5.04
CA SER A 29 6.37 -4.16 5.06
C SER A 29 7.45 -4.27 6.13
N SER A 30 7.13 -4.87 7.28
CA SER A 30 8.09 -5.08 8.37
C SER A 30 9.12 -6.14 8.02
N LEU A 31 8.73 -7.24 7.39
CA LEU A 31 9.66 -8.27 6.93
C LEU A 31 10.65 -7.73 5.89
N LEU A 32 10.18 -7.00 4.87
CA LEU A 32 11.07 -6.36 3.88
C LEU A 32 12.08 -5.39 4.53
N LYS A 33 11.65 -4.66 5.57
CA LYS A 33 12.55 -3.79 6.33
C LYS A 33 13.53 -4.56 7.19
N LEU A 34 13.23 -5.78 7.60
CA LEU A 34 14.15 -6.62 8.37
C LEU A 34 15.21 -7.27 7.48
N GLU A 35 14.84 -7.66 6.25
CA GLU A 35 15.80 -8.20 5.27
C GLU A 35 16.95 -7.25 4.96
N SER A 36 16.70 -5.94 5.08
CA SER A 36 17.66 -4.87 4.81
C SER A 36 18.23 -4.20 6.08
N ASN A 37 18.00 -4.79 7.26
CA ASN A 37 18.35 -4.17 8.54
C ASN A 37 19.24 -5.06 9.40
N ASP A 38 20.46 -4.57 9.65
CA ASP A 38 21.48 -5.28 10.43
C ASP A 38 21.25 -5.20 11.95
N ASN A 39 20.24 -4.45 12.42
CA ASN A 39 19.95 -4.32 13.85
C ASN A 39 19.24 -5.59 14.37
N PRO A 40 19.90 -6.39 15.24
CA PRO A 40 19.34 -7.64 15.74
C PRO A 40 18.07 -7.45 16.61
N LYS A 41 17.85 -6.23 17.14
CA LYS A 41 16.67 -5.91 17.97
C LYS A 41 15.46 -5.47 17.15
N ALA A 42 15.60 -5.24 15.85
CA ALA A 42 14.51 -4.74 15.02
C ALA A 42 13.31 -5.71 14.99
N MET A 43 13.58 -7.02 14.90
CA MET A 43 12.55 -8.06 14.94
C MET A 43 11.72 -8.01 16.22
N GLU A 44 12.40 -7.95 17.38
CA GLU A 44 11.73 -7.90 18.69
C GLU A 44 10.83 -6.66 18.81
N VAL A 45 11.32 -5.50 18.36
CA VAL A 45 10.54 -4.25 18.37
C VAL A 45 9.30 -4.37 17.49
N TYR A 46 9.42 -4.96 16.30
CA TYR A 46 8.28 -5.10 15.37
C TYR A 46 7.23 -6.08 15.88
N LYS A 47 7.65 -7.19 16.52
CA LYS A 47 6.73 -8.10 17.22
C LYS A 47 6.02 -7.41 18.38
N ARG A 48 6.75 -6.68 19.24
CA ARG A 48 6.16 -5.95 20.38
C ARG A 48 5.17 -4.86 19.93
N LYS A 49 5.39 -4.25 18.77
CA LYS A 49 4.47 -3.26 18.18
C LYS A 49 3.27 -3.90 17.48
N GLY A 50 3.18 -5.23 17.41
CA GLY A 50 2.12 -5.95 16.70
C GLY A 50 2.16 -5.71 15.19
N TRP A 51 3.35 -5.45 14.63
CA TRP A 51 3.50 -5.26 13.18
C TRP A 51 3.79 -6.56 12.45
N ILE A 52 4.36 -7.54 13.16
CA ILE A 52 4.54 -8.91 12.69
C ILE A 52 3.55 -9.78 13.45
N THR A 53 2.90 -10.70 12.75
CA THR A 53 1.89 -11.61 13.28
C THR A 53 2.14 -13.02 12.76
N ASP A 54 1.82 -14.00 13.57
CA ASP A 54 1.82 -15.43 13.22
C ASP A 54 0.38 -15.95 12.98
N GLU A 55 -0.62 -15.06 12.96
CA GLU A 55 -2.02 -15.42 12.73
C GLU A 55 -2.25 -15.91 11.30
N LYS A 56 -2.54 -17.21 11.15
CA LYS A 56 -2.78 -17.86 9.86
C LYS A 56 -3.77 -17.10 8.97
N LYS A 57 -4.88 -16.61 9.52
CA LYS A 57 -5.89 -15.87 8.75
C LYS A 57 -5.34 -14.61 8.07
N ILE A 58 -4.36 -13.94 8.70
CA ILE A 58 -3.73 -12.73 8.16
C ILE A 58 -2.67 -13.11 7.13
N LEU A 59 -1.90 -14.16 7.41
CA LEU A 59 -0.89 -14.69 6.49
C LEU A 59 -1.52 -15.26 5.21
N ASP A 60 -2.70 -15.86 5.31
CA ASP A 60 -3.48 -16.38 4.16
C ASP A 60 -3.85 -15.25 3.17
N LEU A 61 -3.95 -13.98 3.63
CA LEU A 61 -4.17 -12.83 2.72
C LEU A 61 -2.99 -12.60 1.76
N LEU A 62 -1.79 -13.06 2.13
CA LEU A 62 -0.53 -12.88 1.40
C LEU A 62 -0.12 -14.13 0.58
N ILE A 63 -0.88 -15.23 0.66
CA ILE A 63 -0.47 -16.54 0.11
C ILE A 63 -0.28 -16.54 -1.41
N GLU A 64 -1.05 -15.73 -2.13
CA GLU A 64 -0.95 -15.56 -3.59
C GLU A 64 0.10 -14.52 -4.01
N GLY A 65 0.90 -14.05 -3.05
CA GLY A 65 1.90 -13.01 -3.25
C GLY A 65 1.37 -11.61 -2.95
N TYR A 66 2.30 -10.71 -2.66
CA TYR A 66 2.00 -9.35 -2.21
C TYR A 66 1.31 -8.49 -3.29
N ASP A 67 1.67 -8.68 -4.57
CA ASP A 67 1.01 -7.97 -5.68
C ASP A 67 -0.49 -8.30 -5.76
N LYS A 68 -0.85 -9.58 -5.61
CA LYS A 68 -2.26 -10.03 -5.58
C LYS A 68 -2.99 -9.57 -4.33
N PHE A 69 -2.30 -9.49 -3.21
CA PHE A 69 -2.82 -8.85 -2.00
C PHE A 69 -3.17 -7.37 -2.26
N GLU A 70 -2.27 -6.60 -2.89
CA GLU A 70 -2.52 -5.18 -3.18
C GLU A 70 -3.70 -5.00 -4.14
N GLU A 71 -3.77 -5.77 -5.23
CA GLU A 71 -4.88 -5.74 -6.19
C GLU A 71 -6.24 -5.96 -5.51
N ARG A 72 -6.39 -7.07 -4.76
CA ARG A 72 -7.65 -7.42 -4.08
C ARG A 72 -8.05 -6.40 -3.02
N THR A 73 -7.06 -5.90 -2.27
CA THR A 73 -7.29 -4.91 -1.22
C THR A 73 -7.75 -3.58 -1.80
N ALA A 74 -7.10 -3.14 -2.88
CA ALA A 74 -7.47 -1.93 -3.61
C ALA A 74 -8.89 -2.03 -4.20
N GLU A 75 -9.24 -3.16 -4.83
CA GLU A 75 -10.60 -3.40 -5.35
C GLU A 75 -11.65 -3.36 -4.23
N LYS A 76 -11.35 -3.95 -3.06
CA LYS A 76 -12.24 -3.95 -1.90
C LYS A 76 -12.52 -2.53 -1.40
N ILE A 77 -11.50 -1.69 -1.26
CA ILE A 77 -11.71 -0.31 -0.77
C ILE A 77 -12.36 0.59 -1.83
N LEU A 78 -12.07 0.40 -3.12
CA LEU A 78 -12.73 1.11 -4.22
C LEU A 78 -14.23 0.85 -4.21
N LYS A 79 -14.63 -0.42 -4.07
CA LYS A 79 -16.04 -0.80 -3.99
C LYS A 79 -16.72 -0.24 -2.74
N LYS A 80 -16.01 -0.19 -1.62
CA LYS A 80 -16.60 0.22 -0.32
C LYS A 80 -16.64 1.74 -0.13
N TYR A 81 -15.69 2.47 -0.71
CA TYR A 81 -15.54 3.91 -0.50
C TYR A 81 -15.26 4.68 -1.81
N PRO A 82 -16.13 4.55 -2.83
CA PRO A 82 -15.89 5.17 -4.14
C PRO A 82 -15.72 6.69 -4.02
N ASP A 83 -16.48 7.36 -3.15
CA ASP A 83 -16.45 8.83 -3.01
C ASP A 83 -15.24 9.35 -2.21
N LYS A 84 -14.48 8.46 -1.56
CA LYS A 84 -13.30 8.84 -0.77
C LYS A 84 -11.99 8.60 -1.52
N ILE A 85 -12.04 7.87 -2.62
CA ILE A 85 -10.87 7.42 -3.36
C ILE A 85 -10.82 8.16 -4.69
N PHE A 86 -9.66 8.72 -5.01
CA PHE A 86 -9.42 9.38 -6.27
C PHE A 86 -8.00 9.06 -6.76
N LEU A 87 -7.83 9.11 -8.08
CA LEU A 87 -6.53 8.98 -8.72
C LEU A 87 -6.07 10.37 -9.15
N ASN A 88 -4.95 10.83 -8.59
CA ASN A 88 -4.35 12.08 -9.03
C ASN A 88 -3.58 11.83 -10.33
N ASN A 89 -4.23 12.00 -11.47
CA ASN A 89 -3.61 11.85 -12.79
C ASN A 89 -3.11 13.21 -13.31
N CYS A 90 -1.97 13.20 -14.00
CA CYS A 90 -1.44 14.41 -14.62
C CYS A 90 -2.43 14.96 -15.66
N PRO A 91 -2.79 16.25 -15.64
CA PRO A 91 -3.74 16.82 -16.60
C PRO A 91 -3.20 16.84 -18.05
N ASN A 92 -1.88 16.82 -18.22
CA ASN A 92 -1.25 16.86 -19.55
C ASN A 92 -1.04 15.48 -20.19
N CYS A 93 -0.56 14.49 -19.42
CA CYS A 93 -0.23 13.16 -19.97
C CYS A 93 -1.09 12.02 -19.41
N ASN A 94 -2.04 12.32 -18.53
CA ASN A 94 -2.98 11.40 -17.89
C ASN A 94 -2.34 10.23 -17.10
N LYS A 95 -1.03 10.25 -16.86
CA LYS A 95 -0.34 9.25 -16.03
C LYS A 95 -0.58 9.51 -14.55
N LEU A 96 -0.64 8.44 -13.76
CA LEU A 96 -0.83 8.49 -12.31
C LEU A 96 0.34 9.23 -11.64
N ALA A 97 0.04 10.28 -10.88
CA ALA A 97 1.03 11.04 -10.15
C ALA A 97 1.56 10.25 -8.95
N ARG A 98 2.72 10.66 -8.43
CA ARG A 98 3.43 9.92 -7.36
C ARG A 98 2.61 9.79 -6.08
N THR A 99 1.81 10.80 -5.74
CA THR A 99 0.99 10.86 -4.51
C THR A 99 -0.35 11.56 -4.82
N PRO A 100 -1.37 11.45 -3.95
CA PRO A 100 -2.63 12.19 -4.10
C PRO A 100 -2.51 13.71 -4.05
N TYR A 101 -1.41 14.21 -3.48
CA TYR A 101 -1.17 15.65 -3.30
C TYR A 101 -0.09 16.20 -4.23
N ALA A 102 0.46 15.37 -5.12
CA ALA A 102 1.45 15.81 -6.08
C ALA A 102 0.87 16.87 -7.01
N LYS A 103 1.62 17.96 -7.23
CA LYS A 103 1.29 19.06 -8.14
C LYS A 103 2.17 19.13 -9.38
N GLN A 104 3.08 18.18 -9.54
CA GLN A 104 4.01 18.11 -10.67
C GLN A 104 4.15 16.67 -11.19
N CYS A 105 4.18 16.51 -12.52
CA CYS A 105 4.28 15.22 -13.19
C CYS A 105 5.72 14.71 -13.24
N ARG A 106 5.96 13.51 -12.70
CA ARG A 106 7.27 12.83 -12.82
C ARG A 106 7.60 12.34 -14.23
N PHE A 107 6.63 12.32 -15.14
CA PHE A 107 6.80 11.76 -16.48
C PHE A 107 6.97 12.83 -17.57
N CYS A 108 6.24 13.94 -17.48
CA CYS A 108 6.28 15.01 -18.49
C CYS A 108 6.62 16.39 -17.93
N GLY A 109 6.91 16.50 -16.62
CA GLY A 109 7.29 17.77 -15.98
C GLY A 109 6.17 18.80 -15.83
N CYS A 110 4.97 18.55 -16.36
CA CYS A 110 3.82 19.45 -16.21
C CYS A 110 3.54 19.74 -14.74
N ASP A 111 3.36 21.01 -14.43
CA ASP A 111 3.05 21.55 -13.12
C ASP A 111 1.62 22.10 -13.14
N TRP A 112 0.81 21.74 -12.14
CA TRP A 112 -0.59 22.13 -12.00
C TRP A 112 -0.87 22.79 -10.64
N HIS A 113 0.09 23.61 -10.17
CA HIS A 113 0.01 24.36 -8.93
C HIS A 113 -1.29 25.12 -8.67
#